data_AF-A0A2E3QB58-F1
#
_entry.id   AF-A0A2E3QB58-F1
#
_cell.length_a   1.000
_cell.length_b   1.000
_cell.length_c   1.000
_cell.angle_alpha   90.00
_cell.angle_beta   90.00
_cell.angle_gamma   90.00
#
_symmetry.space_group_name_H-M   'P 1'
#
loop_
_entity.id
_entity.type
_entity.pdbx_description
1 polymer ?
#
loop_
_entity_poly.entity_id
_entity_poly.type
_entity_poly.pdbx_seq_one_letter_code
_entity_poly.pdbx_strand_id
1 'polypeptide(L)' 'MHNALSPDRMSAAERLEELASILAAGVVRLRTRKSRRLSADHGESCLHFSPDQCRHGSTETNAEESMP' A
#
# COMPACT_ATOMS: atom_id res chain seq x y z
N MET A 1 -6.34 -10.86 8.88
CA MET A 1 -7.31 -10.11 8.06
C MET A 1 -8.33 -9.51 9.00
N HIS A 2 -8.45 -8.18 9.06
CA HIS A 2 -9.44 -7.53 9.93
C HIS A 2 -10.74 -7.37 9.15
N ASN A 3 -11.79 -8.04 9.61
CA ASN A 3 -13.12 -7.91 9.03
C ASN A 3 -13.78 -6.72 9.72
N ALA A 4 -14.02 -5.63 9.00
CA ALA A 4 -14.57 -4.41 9.59
C ALA A 4 -16.02 -4.67 10.04
N LEU A 5 -16.30 -4.45 11.32
CA LEU A 5 -17.67 -4.42 11.82
C LEU A 5 -18.38 -3.20 11.23
N SER A 6 -19.65 -3.37 10.83
CA SER A 6 -20.44 -2.24 10.33
C SER A 6 -20.50 -1.15 11.40
N PRO A 7 -20.22 0.13 11.09
CA PRO A 7 -20.18 1.22 12.07
C PRO A 7 -21.49 1.43 12.83
N ASP A 8 -22.62 0.99 12.27
CA ASP A 8 -23.96 1.08 12.88
C ASP A 8 -24.15 0.05 14.00
N ARG A 9 -23.23 -0.92 14.13
CA ARG A 9 -23.22 -1.92 15.18
C ARG A 9 -22.26 -1.59 16.32
N MET A 10 -21.62 -0.42 16.27
CA MET A 10 -20.67 0.05 17.27
C MET A 10 -21.26 1.22 18.04
N SER A 11 -21.02 1.25 19.35
CA SER A 11 -21.20 2.46 20.14
C SER A 11 -20.26 3.57 19.67
N ALA A 12 -20.59 4.82 20.00
CA ALA A 12 -19.72 5.96 19.70
C ALA A 12 -18.31 5.79 20.31
N ALA A 13 -18.21 5.20 21.51
CA ALA A 13 -16.94 4.94 22.18
C ALA A 13 -16.07 3.94 21.41
N GLU A 14 -16.64 2.80 20.98
CA GLU A 14 -15.90 1.79 20.21
C GLU A 14 -15.40 2.34 18.87
N ARG A 15 -16.19 3.19 18.21
CA ARG A 15 -15.77 3.85 16.97
C ARG A 15 -14.58 4.79 17.20
N LEU A 16 -14.61 5.55 18.28
CA LEU A 16 -13.50 6.44 18.63
C LEU A 16 -12.25 5.65 18.99
N GLU A 17 -12.38 4.53 19.69
CA GLU A 17 -11.26 3.64 20.02
C GLU A 17 -10.61 3.07 18.75
N GLU A 18 -11.41 2.57 17.81
CA GLU A 18 -10.90 2.04 16.54
C GLU A 18 -10.17 3.12 15.72
N LEU A 19 -10.76 4.33 15.63
CA LEU A 19 -10.13 5.47 14.97
C LEU A 19 -8.82 5.88 15.66
N ALA A 20 -8.80 5.90 17.00
CA ALA A 20 -7.62 6.23 17.78
C ALA A 20 -6.50 5.18 17.55
N SER A 21 -6.84 3.90 17.51
CA SER A 21 -5.91 2.80 17.21
C SER A 21 -5.29 2.93 15.81
N ILE A 22 -6.12 3.15 14.78
CA ILE A 22 -5.65 3.37 13.40
C ILE A 22 -4.73 4.59 13.33
N LEU A 23 -5.11 5.69 13.98
CA LEU A 23 -4.34 6.93 13.97
C LEU A 23 -3.01 6.75 14.70
N ALA A 24 -3.00 6.13 15.88
CA ALA A 24 -1.78 5.84 16.64
C ALA A 24 -0.81 4.98 15.81
N ALA A 25 -1.29 3.91 15.18
CA ALA A 25 -0.48 3.09 14.29
C ALA A 25 0.05 3.88 13.08
N GLY A 26 -0.75 4.80 12.53
CA GLY A 26 -0.34 5.75 11.49
C GLY A 26 0.79 6.67 11.95
N VAL A 27 0.64 7.29 13.12
CA VAL A 27 1.62 8.21 13.71
C VAL A 27 2.94 7.50 14.01
N VAL A 28 2.91 6.30 14.59
CA VAL A 28 4.11 5.50 14.85
C VAL A 28 4.85 5.21 13.54
N ARG A 29 4.14 4.71 12.51
CA ARG A 29 4.75 4.46 11.19
C ARG A 29 5.33 5.72 10.56
N LEU A 30 4.65 6.85 10.67
CA LEU A 30 5.12 8.13 10.13
C LEU A 30 6.39 8.59 10.84
N ARG A 31 6.44 8.50 12.17
CA ARG A 31 7.63 8.85 12.98
C ARG A 31 8.80 7.94 12.65
N THR A 32 8.59 6.63 12.54
CA THR A 32 9.61 5.66 12.15
C THR A 32 10.12 5.88 10.71
N ARG A 33 9.25 6.29 9.77
CA ARG A 33 9.69 6.66 8.41
C ARG A 33 10.47 7.97 8.38
N LYS A 34 10.07 8.97 9.18
CA LYS A 34 10.81 10.23 9.31
C LYS A 34 12.18 10.00 9.95
N SER A 35 12.27 9.20 11.00
CA SER A 35 13.56 8.81 11.58
C SER A 35 14.40 7.99 10.61
N ARG A 36 13.80 7.08 9.82
CA ARG A 36 14.50 6.39 8.73
C ARG A 36 15.02 7.33 7.65
N ARG A 37 14.25 8.33 7.19
CA ARG A 37 14.74 9.30 6.19
C ARG A 37 15.90 10.15 6.73
N LEU A 38 15.86 10.54 8.00
CA LEU A 38 16.95 11.26 8.67
C LEU A 38 18.16 10.36 8.95
N SER A 39 17.94 9.06 9.18
CA SER A 39 18.99 8.05 9.37
C SER A 39 19.51 7.46 8.05
N ALA A 40 18.81 7.66 6.94
CA ALA A 40 19.18 7.17 5.60
C ALA A 40 20.17 8.10 4.88
N ASP A 41 20.71 9.08 5.58
CA ASP A 41 21.79 9.95 5.09
C ASP A 41 23.06 9.15 4.68
N HIS A 42 23.11 7.83 4.91
CA HIS A 42 24.24 6.97 4.55
C HIS A 42 23.83 5.63 3.89
N GLY A 43 22.68 5.51 3.23
CA GLY A 43 22.27 4.21 2.67
C GLY A 43 21.34 4.30 1.48
N GLU A 44 21.93 4.46 0.30
CA GLU A 44 21.40 4.21 -1.05
C GLU A 44 20.12 3.36 -1.08
N SER A 45 18.98 3.94 -1.46
CA SER A 45 17.79 3.17 -1.83
C SER A 45 17.90 2.75 -3.29
N CYS A 46 18.77 1.78 -3.58
CA CYS A 46 18.93 1.21 -4.93
C CYS A 46 17.63 0.57 -5.41
N LEU A 47 16.88 1.27 -6.26
CA LEU A 47 15.78 0.73 -7.07
C LEU A 47 16.33 0.05 -8.33
N HIS A 48 17.22 -0.93 -8.16
CA HIS A 48 17.66 -1.77 -9.27
C HIS A 48 16.53 -2.74 -9.65
N PHE A 49 15.59 -2.26 -10.46
CA PHE A 49 14.72 -3.14 -11.21
C PHE A 49 15.53 -3.70 -12.38
N SER A 50 15.74 -5.02 -12.41
CA SER A 50 16.26 -5.67 -13.62
C SER A 50 15.23 -5.44 -14.74
N PRO A 51 15.64 -5.07 -15.97
CA PRO A 51 14.72 -4.77 -17.07
C PRO A 51 13.67 -5.86 -17.34
N ASP A 52 13.99 -7.11 -17.01
CA ASP A 52 13.10 -8.28 -17.14
C ASP A 52 11.91 -8.31 -16.17
N GLN A 53 11.89 -7.48 -15.13
CA GLN A 53 10.80 -7.47 -14.14
C GLN A 53 9.68 -6.47 -14.44
N CYS A 54 9.82 -5.64 -15.49
CA CYS A 54 8.71 -4.82 -15.97
C CYS A 54 7.85 -5.65 -16.91
N ARG A 55 7.03 -6.56 -16.36
CA ARG A 55 5.97 -7.23 -17.13
C ARG A 55 4.86 -6.22 -17.42
N HIS A 56 5.08 -5.38 -18.43
CA HIS A 56 3.99 -4.69 -19.11
C HIS A 56 2.99 -5.77 -19.52
N GLY A 57 1.75 -5.68 -19.03
CA GLY A 57 0.71 -6.61 -19.44
C GLY A 57 0.52 -6.44 -20.94
N SER A 58 0.98 -7.42 -21.73
CA SER A 58 0.58 -7.54 -23.12
C SER A 58 -0.93 -7.73 -23.10
N THR A 59 -1.67 -6.68 -23.43
CA THR A 59 -3.07 -6.80 -23.79
C THR A 59 -3.15 -7.77 -24.95
N GLU A 60 -3.77 -8.92 -24.71
CA GLU A 60 -4.17 -9.87 -25.73
C GLU A 60 -5.04 -9.14 -26.75
N THR A 61 -4.49 -8.81 -27.92
CA THR A 61 -5.29 -8.36 -29.06
C THR A 61 -5.78 -9.61 -29.78
N ASN A 62 -6.86 -10.20 -29.30
CA ASN A 62 -7.68 -11.08 -30.14
C ASN A 62 -8.39 -10.20 -31.17
N ALA A 63 -7.85 -10.17 -32.39
CA ALA A 63 -8.59 -9.81 -33.59
C ALA A 63 -8.35 -10.93 -34.60
N GLU A 64 -9.26 -11.90 -34.61
CA GLU A 64 -9.47 -12.74 -35.79
C GLU A 64 -10.01 -11.82 -36.89
N GLU A 65 -9.32 -11.69 -38.03
CA GLU A 65 -9.99 -11.63 -39.33
C GLU A 65 -9.00 -11.83 -40.51
N SER A 66 -9.21 -12.95 -41.22
CA SER A 66 -8.96 -13.25 -42.64
C SER A 66 -7.64 -12.94 -43.34
N MET A 67 -7.12 -14.01 -43.96
CA MET A 67 -6.17 -14.05 -45.08
C MET A 67 -6.62 -13.22 -46.30
N PRO A 68 -5.72 -12.94 -47.26
CA PRO A 68 -5.26 -13.96 -48.23
C PRO A 68 -3.76 -14.30 -48.16
#